data_AF-A0A1H0I7F0-F1
#
_entry.id   AF-A0A1H0I7F0-F1
#
_cell.length_a   1.000
_cell.length_b   1.000
_cell.length_c   1.000
_cell.angle_alpha   90.00
_cell.angle_beta   90.00
_cell.angle_gamma   90.00
#
_symmetry.space_group_name_H-M   'P 1'
#
loop_
_entity.id
_entity.type
_entity.pdbx_description
1 polymer ?
#
loop_
_entity_poly.entity_id
_entity_poly.type
_entity_poly.pdbx_seq_one_letter_code
_entity_poly.pdbx_strand_id
1 'polypeptide(L)'
;MMYLRVQKLIALVLLCVASPVWALELQQQKFSDDEIFSAVVSKFKKSLLHRFNPADTEERKPLLVLGSALKFGAKIKSSSFTHLTQQELVAQQQAVFILITNASPDAERNALYVHYDIPSNASFGVLRVYPENGVLAVEVKDSFRSSSGARATYGKLYEGVACRDGTEMAYRWNYYEGNREGSRSSGHCPETTFTEFTNRF
;
A
#
# COMPACT_ATOMS: atom_id res chain seq x y z
N MET A 1 -25.13 -43.93 -45.70
CA MET A 1 -25.40 -42.50 -45.99
C MET A 1 -25.44 -41.78 -44.65
N MET A 2 -24.78 -40.62 -44.51
CA MET A 2 -24.88 -39.65 -43.38
C MET A 2 -24.21 -40.11 -42.05
N TYR A 3 -23.37 -39.36 -41.31
CA TYR A 3 -22.84 -37.99 -41.35
C TYR A 3 -21.61 -37.91 -40.40
N LEU A 4 -20.61 -37.08 -40.74
CA LEU A 4 -19.53 -36.62 -39.85
C LEU A 4 -20.04 -35.96 -38.56
N ARG A 5 -19.27 -36.07 -37.45
CA ARG A 5 -19.08 -35.06 -36.38
C ARG A 5 -18.00 -35.60 -35.40
N VAL A 6 -16.72 -35.22 -35.51
CA VAL A 6 -16.07 -34.03 -34.91
C VAL A 6 -16.68 -33.59 -33.57
N GLN A 7 -15.95 -33.80 -32.47
CA GLN A 7 -15.70 -32.85 -31.35
C GLN A 7 -15.05 -33.61 -30.17
N LYS A 8 -13.75 -33.43 -29.93
CA LYS A 8 -13.09 -32.37 -29.14
C LYS A 8 -12.63 -32.94 -27.78
N LEU A 9 -11.30 -33.09 -27.68
CA LEU A 9 -10.54 -33.19 -26.45
C LEU A 9 -11.04 -32.19 -25.40
N ILE A 10 -11.40 -32.67 -24.21
CA ILE A 10 -11.45 -31.84 -23.02
C ILE A 10 -10.11 -32.05 -22.32
N ALA A 11 -9.15 -31.18 -22.63
CA ALA A 11 -7.97 -30.99 -21.82
C ALA A 11 -8.40 -30.30 -20.52
N LEU A 12 -8.34 -31.01 -19.41
CA LEU A 12 -8.49 -30.46 -18.07
C LEU A 12 -7.25 -29.59 -17.80
N VAL A 13 -7.34 -28.30 -18.12
CA VAL A 13 -6.34 -27.32 -17.68
C VAL A 13 -6.56 -27.12 -16.18
N LEU A 14 -5.79 -27.86 -15.38
CA LEU A 14 -5.49 -27.48 -14.01
C LEU A 14 -4.89 -26.07 -14.07
N LEU A 15 -5.72 -25.06 -13.80
CA LEU A 15 -5.27 -23.74 -13.41
C LEU A 15 -4.54 -23.91 -12.07
N CYS A 16 -3.24 -24.23 -12.14
CA CYS A 16 -2.33 -23.93 -11.06
C CYS A 16 -2.47 -22.44 -10.81
N VAL A 17 -3.17 -22.10 -9.73
CA VAL A 17 -3.14 -20.77 -9.14
C VAL A 17 -1.67 -20.57 -8.82
N ALA A 18 -0.97 -19.84 -9.69
CA ALA A 18 0.43 -19.53 -9.49
C ALA A 18 0.49 -18.54 -8.32
N SER A 19 0.52 -19.09 -7.10
CA SER A 19 1.06 -18.37 -5.95
C SER A 19 2.41 -17.80 -6.40
N PRO A 20 2.66 -16.50 -6.24
CA PRO A 20 3.90 -15.90 -6.73
C PRO A 20 5.07 -16.68 -6.14
N VAL A 21 6.01 -17.07 -6.99
CA VAL A 21 7.24 -17.83 -6.67
C VAL A 21 8.03 -17.18 -5.51
N TRP A 22 7.79 -15.90 -5.24
CA TRP A 22 8.41 -15.09 -4.19
C TRP A 22 7.93 -15.39 -2.78
N ALA A 23 6.69 -15.85 -2.62
CA ALA A 23 6.21 -16.36 -1.34
C ALA A 23 6.98 -17.64 -0.98
N LEU A 24 7.39 -18.43 -1.98
CA LEU A 24 7.94 -19.76 -1.81
C LEU A 24 9.28 -19.80 -1.05
N GLU A 25 10.17 -18.81 -1.18
CA GLU A 25 11.52 -18.85 -0.56
C GLU A 25 11.52 -18.46 0.93
N LEU A 26 10.75 -17.44 1.34
CA LEU A 26 10.53 -17.16 2.77
C LEU A 26 9.53 -18.15 3.40
N GLN A 27 8.54 -18.65 2.63
CA GLN A 27 7.64 -19.72 3.07
C GLN A 27 8.37 -21.06 3.23
N GLN A 28 9.45 -21.33 2.49
CA GLN A 28 10.35 -22.47 2.76
C GLN A 28 10.98 -22.37 4.15
N GLN A 29 11.13 -21.16 4.69
CA GLN A 29 11.52 -20.89 6.08
C GLN A 29 10.34 -20.67 7.03
N LYS A 30 9.13 -21.02 6.58
CA LYS A 30 7.86 -21.04 7.33
C LYS A 30 7.28 -19.68 7.74
N PHE A 31 7.72 -18.56 7.17
CA PHE A 31 7.07 -17.27 7.42
C PHE A 31 5.89 -17.07 6.48
N SER A 32 4.75 -16.69 7.04
CA SER A 32 3.55 -16.28 6.31
C SER A 32 3.68 -14.85 5.78
N ASP A 33 2.87 -14.51 4.77
CA ASP A 33 2.77 -13.13 4.25
C ASP A 33 2.38 -12.16 5.39
N ASP A 34 1.49 -12.59 6.29
CA ASP A 34 1.06 -11.82 7.46
C ASP A 34 2.26 -11.48 8.38
N GLU A 35 3.17 -12.42 8.62
CA GLU A 35 4.38 -12.19 9.42
C GLU A 35 5.36 -11.23 8.73
N ILE A 36 5.59 -11.43 7.43
CA ILE A 36 6.47 -10.59 6.62
C ILE A 36 5.99 -9.14 6.63
N PHE A 37 4.72 -8.92 6.30
CA PHE A 37 4.16 -7.58 6.26
C PHE A 37 3.96 -6.98 7.66
N SER A 38 3.74 -7.80 8.69
CA SER A 38 3.72 -7.31 10.07
C SER A 38 5.06 -6.72 10.46
N ALA A 39 6.16 -7.36 10.08
CA ALA A 39 7.51 -6.84 10.33
C ALA A 39 7.75 -5.52 9.57
N VAL A 40 7.39 -5.48 8.28
CA VAL A 40 7.50 -4.28 7.43
C VAL A 40 6.69 -3.10 7.99
N VAL A 41 5.42 -3.32 8.30
CA VAL A 41 4.52 -2.27 8.81
C VAL A 41 4.96 -1.81 10.20
N SER A 42 5.39 -2.74 11.06
CA SER A 42 5.87 -2.42 12.41
C SER A 42 7.08 -1.49 12.39
N LYS A 43 7.97 -1.64 11.39
CA LYS A 43 9.12 -0.74 11.18
C LYS A 43 8.70 0.74 11.08
N PHE A 44 7.52 0.99 10.53
CA PHE A 44 6.99 2.34 10.28
C PHE A 44 5.79 2.71 11.15
N LYS A 45 5.47 1.91 12.18
CA LYS A 45 4.26 2.09 13.00
C LYS A 45 4.06 3.53 13.46
N LYS A 46 5.11 4.19 13.97
CA LYS A 46 5.03 5.59 14.43
C LYS A 46 4.56 6.56 13.32
N SER A 47 5.09 6.42 12.11
CA SER A 47 4.71 7.28 10.98
C SER A 47 3.31 6.97 10.45
N LEU A 48 2.90 5.70 10.53
CA LEU A 48 1.60 5.23 10.04
C LEU A 48 0.44 5.45 11.02
N LEU A 49 0.74 5.84 12.26
CA LEU A 49 -0.24 6.24 13.27
C LEU A 49 -0.50 7.76 13.28
N HIS A 50 0.17 8.52 12.42
CA HIS A 50 -0.17 9.93 12.22
C HIS A 50 -1.59 10.10 11.68
N ARG A 51 -2.22 11.23 11.99
CA ARG A 51 -3.55 11.64 11.51
C ARG A 51 -3.51 13.10 11.11
N PHE A 52 -4.15 13.42 9.98
CA PHE A 52 -4.39 14.81 9.61
C PHE A 52 -5.67 15.33 10.27
N ASN A 53 -6.64 14.46 10.58
CA ASN A 53 -7.81 14.81 11.38
C ASN A 53 -7.43 14.88 12.88
N PRO A 54 -7.38 16.07 13.50
CA PRO A 54 -7.00 16.21 14.90
C PRO A 54 -8.09 15.75 15.88
N ALA A 55 -9.34 15.59 15.42
CA ALA A 55 -10.47 15.20 16.26
C ALA A 55 -10.68 13.68 16.32
N ASP A 56 -10.01 12.91 15.46
CA ASP A 56 -10.11 11.45 15.43
C ASP A 56 -9.23 10.83 16.52
N THR A 57 -9.89 10.36 17.58
CA THR A 57 -9.27 9.73 18.76
C THR A 57 -9.39 8.20 18.75
N GLU A 58 -9.97 7.60 17.70
CA GLU A 58 -10.16 6.16 17.65
C GLU A 58 -8.81 5.45 17.54
N GLU A 59 -8.70 4.29 18.18
CA GLU A 59 -7.54 3.43 18.02
C GLU A 59 -7.51 2.90 16.58
N ARG A 60 -6.49 3.32 15.82
CA ARG A 60 -6.30 2.91 14.43
C ARG A 60 -5.10 1.98 14.29
N LYS A 61 -5.28 0.99 13.43
CA LYS A 61 -4.18 0.17 12.93
C LYS A 61 -3.51 0.85 11.73
N PRO A 62 -2.17 0.75 11.58
CA PRO A 62 -1.49 1.15 10.36
C PRO A 62 -2.17 0.58 9.12
N LEU A 63 -2.21 1.34 8.03
CA LEU A 63 -2.77 0.87 6.76
C LEU A 63 -1.67 0.39 5.83
N LEU A 64 -1.80 -0.86 5.37
CA LEU A 64 -1.00 -1.43 4.30
C LEU A 64 -1.81 -1.40 3.01
N VAL A 65 -1.16 -0.99 1.93
CA VAL A 65 -1.69 -1.06 0.57
C VAL A 65 -0.64 -1.74 -0.30
N LEU A 66 -1.08 -2.65 -1.16
CA LEU A 66 -0.20 -3.34 -2.10
C LEU A 66 -0.34 -2.70 -3.50
N GLY A 67 0.78 -2.50 -4.15
CA GLY A 67 0.87 -2.07 -5.54
C GLY A 67 0.29 -3.12 -6.48
N SER A 68 -0.17 -2.69 -7.66
CA SER A 68 -0.80 -3.58 -8.65
C SER A 68 0.13 -4.68 -9.19
N ALA A 69 1.45 -4.51 -9.06
CA ALA A 69 2.44 -5.51 -9.44
C ALA A 69 2.48 -6.71 -8.47
N LEU A 70 1.95 -6.55 -7.25
CA LEU A 70 2.00 -7.57 -6.21
C LEU A 70 0.74 -8.43 -6.28
N LYS A 71 0.90 -9.68 -6.70
CA LYS A 71 -0.19 -10.67 -6.77
C LYS A 71 -0.23 -11.50 -5.49
N PHE A 72 -0.71 -10.93 -4.40
CA PHE A 72 -1.00 -11.73 -3.20
C PHE A 72 -2.35 -12.42 -3.38
N GLY A 73 -2.35 -13.76 -3.26
CA GLY A 73 -3.50 -14.61 -3.60
C GLY A 73 -4.70 -14.48 -2.66
N ALA A 74 -4.54 -13.82 -1.51
CA ALA A 74 -5.59 -13.59 -0.53
C ALA A 74 -5.40 -12.24 0.17
N LYS A 75 -6.50 -11.65 0.67
CA LYS A 75 -6.43 -10.48 1.55
C LYS A 75 -5.70 -10.88 2.83
N ILE A 76 -4.54 -10.27 3.07
CA ILE A 76 -3.73 -10.38 4.30
C ILE A 76 -4.62 -10.10 5.51
N LYS A 77 -4.63 -11.00 6.50
CA LYS A 77 -5.52 -10.94 7.68
C LYS A 77 -4.71 -10.75 8.96
N SER A 78 -3.92 -9.68 8.99
CA SER A 78 -3.12 -9.34 10.14
C SER A 78 -3.94 -8.76 11.30
N SER A 79 -3.52 -9.07 12.53
CA SER A 79 -4.03 -8.40 13.73
C SER A 79 -3.33 -7.07 14.01
N SER A 80 -2.16 -6.82 13.41
CA SER A 80 -1.29 -5.67 13.72
C SER A 80 -1.47 -4.46 12.78
N PHE A 81 -2.08 -4.67 11.61
CA PHE A 81 -2.38 -3.64 10.62
C PHE A 81 -3.67 -3.97 9.86
N THR A 82 -4.20 -3.00 9.12
CA THR A 82 -5.32 -3.20 8.19
C THR A 82 -4.80 -3.17 6.76
N HIS A 83 -5.05 -4.22 5.99
CA HIS A 83 -4.76 -4.22 4.56
C HIS A 83 -5.98 -3.72 3.78
N LEU A 84 -5.78 -2.68 2.98
CA LEU A 84 -6.77 -2.16 2.03
C LEU A 84 -6.30 -2.39 0.60
N THR A 85 -7.24 -2.75 -0.28
CA THR A 85 -7.01 -2.58 -1.72
C THR A 85 -6.89 -1.10 -2.06
N GLN A 86 -6.29 -0.76 -3.20
CA GLN A 86 -6.25 0.64 -3.64
C GLN A 86 -7.67 1.22 -3.82
N GLN A 87 -8.62 0.42 -4.30
CA GLN A 87 -10.01 0.85 -4.41
C GLN A 87 -10.64 1.12 -3.03
N GLU A 88 -10.40 0.26 -2.03
CA GLU A 88 -10.88 0.47 -0.66
C GLU A 88 -10.24 1.72 -0.04
N LEU A 89 -8.93 1.92 -0.24
CA LEU A 89 -8.20 3.10 0.22
C LEU A 89 -8.83 4.39 -0.34
N VAL A 90 -9.05 4.42 -1.65
CA VAL A 90 -9.63 5.57 -2.35
C VAL A 90 -11.09 5.78 -1.94
N ALA A 91 -11.88 4.70 -1.87
CA ALA A 91 -13.26 4.75 -1.43
C ALA A 91 -13.39 5.27 0.00
N GLN A 92 -12.44 4.95 0.90
CA GLN A 92 -12.39 5.44 2.27
C GLN A 92 -11.69 6.80 2.43
N GLN A 93 -11.04 7.32 1.37
CA GLN A 93 -10.31 8.59 1.38
C GLN A 93 -9.28 8.70 2.50
N GLN A 94 -8.43 7.68 2.58
CA GLN A 94 -7.35 7.57 3.56
C GLN A 94 -6.07 8.27 3.09
N ALA A 95 -5.48 9.10 3.96
CA ALA A 95 -4.25 9.83 3.68
C ALA A 95 -2.98 9.17 4.24
N VAL A 96 -3.09 8.36 5.29
CA VAL A 96 -1.92 7.79 5.99
C VAL A 96 -1.87 6.28 5.78
N PHE A 97 -0.94 5.84 4.94
CA PHE A 97 -0.73 4.43 4.58
C PHE A 97 0.71 4.19 4.13
N ILE A 98 1.14 2.94 4.18
CA ILE A 98 2.32 2.46 3.47
C ILE A 98 1.86 1.74 2.20
N LEU A 99 2.42 2.13 1.06
CA LEU A 99 2.24 1.47 -0.22
C LEU A 99 3.48 0.64 -0.53
N ILE A 100 3.32 -0.67 -0.64
CA ILE A 100 4.39 -1.54 -1.12
C ILE A 100 4.28 -1.62 -2.63
N THR A 101 5.23 -1.00 -3.33
CA THR A 101 5.18 -0.86 -4.79
C THR A 101 5.78 -2.07 -5.49
N ASN A 102 6.75 -2.72 -4.85
CA ASN A 102 7.41 -3.91 -5.34
C ASN A 102 8.02 -4.72 -4.19
N ALA A 103 8.20 -6.02 -4.40
CA ALA A 103 8.88 -6.92 -3.49
C ALA A 103 9.66 -7.94 -4.31
N SER A 104 10.98 -8.00 -4.12
CA SER A 104 11.88 -8.85 -4.90
C SER A 104 12.73 -9.72 -3.98
N PRO A 105 12.70 -11.06 -4.14
CA PRO A 105 13.55 -11.95 -3.36
C PRO A 105 15.01 -11.87 -3.81
N ASP A 106 15.90 -12.16 -2.86
CA ASP A 106 17.33 -12.38 -3.05
C ASP A 106 17.67 -13.71 -2.38
N ALA A 107 17.67 -14.77 -3.19
CA ALA A 107 17.91 -16.14 -2.74
C ALA A 107 19.33 -16.32 -2.18
N GLU A 108 20.33 -15.63 -2.75
CA GLU A 108 21.72 -15.73 -2.30
C GLU A 108 21.90 -15.19 -0.89
N ARG A 109 21.17 -14.12 -0.56
CA ARG A 109 21.25 -13.46 0.75
C ARG A 109 20.11 -13.85 1.70
N ASN A 110 19.30 -14.82 1.30
CA ASN A 110 18.10 -15.26 2.01
C ASN A 110 17.27 -14.06 2.51
N ALA A 111 16.95 -13.15 1.61
CA ALA A 111 16.32 -11.88 1.95
C ALA A 111 15.23 -11.48 0.96
N LEU A 112 14.33 -10.62 1.40
CA LEU A 112 13.31 -9.98 0.57
C LEU A 112 13.54 -8.47 0.58
N TYR A 113 13.70 -7.90 -0.60
CA TYR A 113 13.81 -6.46 -0.78
C TYR A 113 12.42 -5.88 -1.06
N VAL A 114 11.95 -4.99 -0.18
CA VAL A 114 10.60 -4.43 -0.21
C VAL A 114 10.68 -2.95 -0.52
N HIS A 115 10.16 -2.55 -1.68
CA HIS A 115 10.07 -1.15 -2.08
C HIS A 115 8.80 -0.54 -1.51
N TYR A 116 8.94 0.58 -0.81
CA TYR A 116 7.84 1.24 -0.14
C TYR A 116 7.74 2.72 -0.48
N ASP A 117 6.53 3.24 -0.32
CA ASP A 117 6.20 4.66 -0.27
C ASP A 117 5.28 4.92 0.94
N ILE A 118 5.55 5.97 1.70
CA ILE A 118 4.71 6.53 2.78
C ILE A 118 4.45 7.99 2.41
N PRO A 119 3.40 8.25 1.61
CA PRO A 119 3.19 9.58 1.05
C PRO A 119 2.93 10.67 2.11
N SER A 120 2.38 10.32 3.26
CA SER A 120 2.05 11.28 4.34
C SER A 120 3.26 11.98 4.96
N ASN A 121 4.45 11.36 4.91
CA ASN A 121 5.70 11.97 5.38
C ASN A 121 6.75 12.10 4.26
N ALA A 122 6.32 11.91 3.02
CA ALA A 122 7.11 11.93 1.80
C ALA A 122 8.27 10.93 1.77
N SER A 123 8.24 9.85 2.57
CA SER A 123 9.31 8.86 2.63
C SER A 123 9.08 7.74 1.63
N PHE A 124 10.14 7.33 0.93
CA PHE A 124 10.15 6.15 0.09
C PHE A 124 11.52 5.50 0.13
N GLY A 125 11.61 4.23 -0.24
CA GLY A 125 12.89 3.53 -0.19
C GLY A 125 12.77 2.02 -0.34
N VAL A 126 13.79 1.33 0.14
CA VAL A 126 13.91 -0.12 0.07
C VAL A 126 14.26 -0.68 1.45
N LEU A 127 13.48 -1.65 1.89
CA LEU A 127 13.76 -2.45 3.08
C LEU A 127 14.38 -3.77 2.65
N ARG A 128 15.27 -4.31 3.49
CA ARG A 128 15.65 -5.72 3.46
C ARG A 128 14.98 -6.42 4.62
N VAL A 129 14.16 -7.41 4.32
CA VAL A 129 13.51 -8.32 5.27
C VAL A 129 14.25 -9.65 5.21
N TYR A 130 14.71 -10.16 6.34
CA TYR A 130 15.47 -11.40 6.40
C TYR A 130 15.27 -12.09 7.75
N PRO A 131 15.41 -13.42 7.81
CA PRO A 131 15.33 -14.14 9.06
C PRO A 131 16.61 -13.93 9.88
N GLU A 132 16.43 -13.65 11.16
CA GLU A 132 17.49 -13.48 12.15
C GLU A 132 17.01 -14.10 13.46
N ASN A 133 17.74 -15.07 13.99
CA ASN A 133 17.42 -15.73 15.27
C ASN A 133 15.98 -16.28 15.36
N GLY A 134 15.45 -16.81 14.25
CA GLY A 134 14.10 -17.38 14.19
C GLY A 134 12.96 -16.36 14.10
N VAL A 135 13.26 -15.07 13.97
CA VAL A 135 12.29 -14.00 13.72
C VAL A 135 12.65 -13.21 12.45
N LEU A 136 11.73 -12.39 11.93
CA LEU A 136 12.02 -11.52 10.80
C LEU A 136 12.64 -10.19 11.27
N ALA A 137 13.85 -9.91 10.82
CA ALA A 137 14.51 -8.62 10.94
C ALA A 137 14.18 -7.73 9.72
N VAL A 138 14.08 -6.42 9.97
CA VAL A 138 13.83 -5.40 8.93
C VAL A 138 14.87 -4.28 9.01
N GLU A 139 15.70 -4.24 7.98
CA GLU A 139 16.76 -3.26 7.78
C GLU A 139 16.34 -2.24 6.70
N VAL A 140 16.60 -0.96 6.92
CA VAL A 140 16.42 0.07 5.89
C VAL A 140 17.69 0.09 5.05
N LYS A 141 17.60 -0.26 3.76
CA LYS A 141 18.73 -0.20 2.84
C LYS A 141 18.86 1.18 2.22
N ASP A 142 17.74 1.70 1.75
CA ASP A 142 17.63 3.04 1.21
C ASP A 142 16.40 3.73 1.80
N SER A 143 16.54 5.02 2.13
CA SER A 143 15.44 5.86 2.58
C SER A 143 15.65 7.29 2.09
N PHE A 144 14.72 7.77 1.29
CA PHE A 144 14.72 9.09 0.70
C PHE A 144 13.47 9.87 1.11
N ARG A 145 13.47 11.19 0.84
CA ARG A 145 12.29 12.03 0.99
C ARG A 145 12.03 12.83 -0.28
N SER A 146 10.80 12.80 -0.79
CA SER A 146 10.41 13.57 -1.98
C SER A 146 8.96 14.01 -1.90
N SER A 147 8.74 15.30 -1.67
CA SER A 147 7.39 15.89 -1.64
C SER A 147 6.70 15.81 -3.01
N SER A 148 7.46 15.92 -4.12
CA SER A 148 6.92 15.73 -5.47
C SER A 148 6.54 14.27 -5.73
N GLY A 149 7.35 13.32 -5.25
CA GLY A 149 7.03 11.90 -5.29
C GLY A 149 5.74 11.58 -4.52
N ALA A 150 5.62 12.09 -3.29
CA ALA A 150 4.40 11.94 -2.49
C ALA A 150 3.16 12.49 -3.21
N ARG A 151 3.25 13.70 -3.78
CA ARG A 151 2.16 14.30 -4.57
C ARG A 151 1.82 13.45 -5.79
N ALA A 152 2.80 12.90 -6.49
CA ALA A 152 2.57 12.02 -7.63
C ALA A 152 1.86 10.72 -7.20
N THR A 153 2.21 10.14 -6.05
CA THR A 153 1.53 8.96 -5.52
C THR A 153 0.07 9.25 -5.14
N TYR A 154 -0.21 10.36 -4.45
CA TYR A 154 -1.60 10.76 -4.19
C TYR A 154 -2.37 11.09 -5.48
N GLY A 155 -1.75 11.77 -6.45
CA GLY A 155 -2.37 12.09 -7.73
C GLY A 155 -2.84 10.85 -8.47
N LYS A 156 -1.99 9.81 -8.55
CA LYS A 156 -2.37 8.52 -9.13
C LYS A 156 -3.60 7.87 -8.47
N LEU A 157 -3.83 8.14 -7.18
CA LEU A 157 -4.91 7.52 -6.40
C LEU A 157 -6.18 8.38 -6.36
N TYR A 158 -6.04 9.70 -6.29
CA TYR A 158 -7.12 10.60 -5.91
C TYR A 158 -7.42 11.71 -6.92
N GLU A 159 -6.60 11.93 -7.94
CA GLU A 159 -6.87 12.97 -8.94
C GLU A 159 -8.25 12.74 -9.59
N GLY A 160 -9.09 13.78 -9.56
CA GLY A 160 -10.46 13.71 -10.09
C GLY A 160 -11.46 12.92 -9.24
N VAL A 161 -11.04 12.30 -8.14
CA VAL A 161 -11.96 11.63 -7.20
C VAL A 161 -12.77 12.69 -6.45
N ALA A 162 -14.09 12.50 -6.35
CA ALA A 162 -14.99 13.39 -5.61
C ALA A 162 -14.56 13.52 -4.15
N CYS A 163 -14.33 14.74 -3.67
CA CYS A 163 -13.90 14.98 -2.31
C CYS A 163 -15.09 14.86 -1.34
N ARG A 164 -14.87 14.27 -0.17
CA ARG A 164 -15.86 14.24 0.91
C ARG A 164 -15.29 14.84 2.18
N ASP A 165 -16.09 15.71 2.79
CA ASP A 165 -15.78 16.34 4.05
C ASP A 165 -15.52 15.32 5.16
N GLY A 166 -14.70 15.72 6.12
CA GLY A 166 -14.38 14.92 7.31
C GLY A 166 -13.45 13.73 7.04
N THR A 167 -13.07 13.48 5.78
CA THR A 167 -12.15 12.38 5.45
C THR A 167 -10.70 12.75 5.69
N GLU A 168 -9.85 11.75 5.96
CA GLU A 168 -8.41 11.98 6.17
C GLU A 168 -7.75 12.69 4.98
N MET A 169 -8.15 12.37 3.74
CA MET A 169 -7.67 13.09 2.56
C MET A 169 -8.14 14.55 2.53
N ALA A 170 -9.37 14.86 2.92
CA ALA A 170 -9.82 16.25 3.03
C ALA A 170 -9.00 17.01 4.08
N TYR A 171 -8.79 16.44 5.27
CA TYR A 171 -7.92 17.05 6.28
C TYR A 171 -6.47 17.26 5.79
N ARG A 172 -5.89 16.27 5.11
CA ARG A 172 -4.56 16.39 4.48
C ARG A 172 -4.52 17.52 3.46
N TRP A 173 -5.52 17.60 2.59
CA TRP A 173 -5.59 18.62 1.55
C TRP A 173 -5.54 20.02 2.18
N ASN A 174 -6.37 20.26 3.19
CA ASN A 174 -6.37 21.51 3.95
C ASN A 174 -5.03 21.78 4.68
N TYR A 175 -4.39 20.75 5.23
CA TYR A 175 -3.15 20.88 6.01
C TYR A 175 -2.03 21.59 5.22
N TYR A 176 -1.93 21.34 3.92
CA TYR A 176 -0.90 21.94 3.06
C TYR A 176 -1.35 23.20 2.32
N GLU A 177 -2.65 23.49 2.27
CA GLU A 177 -3.18 24.74 1.72
C GLU A 177 -3.12 25.92 2.71
N GLY A 178 -2.88 25.65 4.00
CA GLY A 178 -2.87 26.60 5.12
C GLY A 178 -1.89 27.79 5.07
N ASN A 179 -1.20 28.03 3.95
CA ASN A 179 -0.53 29.30 3.68
C ASN A 179 -1.45 30.38 3.09
N ARG A 180 -2.72 30.06 2.79
CA ARG A 180 -3.76 31.04 2.46
C ARG A 180 -4.76 31.10 3.61
N GLU A 181 -4.58 32.09 4.47
CA GLU A 181 -5.54 32.53 5.50
C GLU A 181 -6.06 31.46 6.48
N GLY A 182 -5.32 31.22 7.57
CA GLY A 182 -5.89 30.79 8.86
C GLY A 182 -6.56 29.42 8.93
N SER A 183 -6.60 28.66 7.84
CA SER A 183 -7.26 27.37 7.75
C SER A 183 -6.40 26.30 8.43
N ARG A 184 -6.65 26.07 9.72
CA ARG A 184 -6.34 24.79 10.37
C ARG A 184 -6.96 23.67 9.52
N SER A 185 -6.40 22.45 9.52
CA SER A 185 -6.97 21.31 8.80
C SER A 185 -8.47 21.18 9.10
N SER A 186 -9.32 21.75 8.25
CA SER A 186 -10.74 21.94 8.52
C SER A 186 -11.50 20.63 8.26
N GLY A 187 -10.93 19.80 7.39
CA GLY A 187 -11.57 18.60 6.88
C GLY A 187 -12.63 18.91 5.83
N HIS A 188 -12.81 20.18 5.43
CA HIS A 188 -13.76 20.58 4.40
C HIS A 188 -13.13 20.48 3.01
N CYS A 189 -13.88 20.05 2.02
CA CYS A 189 -13.47 19.99 0.63
C CYS A 189 -13.62 21.38 -0.02
N PRO A 190 -12.53 22.08 -0.36
CA PRO A 190 -12.61 23.38 -1.01
C PRO A 190 -13.19 23.29 -2.42
N GLU A 191 -13.04 22.13 -3.07
CA GLU A 191 -13.59 21.85 -4.39
C GLU A 191 -14.31 20.49 -4.40
N THR A 192 -15.10 20.25 -5.45
CA THR A 192 -15.91 19.02 -5.59
C THR A 192 -15.08 17.74 -5.79
N THR A 193 -13.84 17.86 -6.26
CA THR A 193 -12.90 16.74 -6.51
C THR A 193 -11.49 17.14 -6.08
N PHE A 194 -10.60 16.18 -5.82
CA PHE A 194 -9.20 16.50 -5.50
C PHE A 194 -8.44 16.99 -6.75
N THR A 195 -8.12 18.28 -6.79
CA THR A 195 -7.44 18.95 -7.91
C THR A 195 -6.02 19.39 -7.61
N GLU A 196 -5.55 19.32 -6.36
CA GLU A 196 -4.17 19.68 -5.98
C GLU A 196 -3.08 18.87 -6.72
N PHE A 197 -3.49 17.79 -7.39
CA PHE A 197 -2.66 16.91 -8.20
C PHE A 197 -2.69 17.26 -9.70
N THR A 198 -3.68 18.01 -10.17
CA THR A 198 -3.77 18.47 -11.56
C THR A 198 -2.66 19.48 -11.83
N ASN A 199 -1.59 19.01 -12.49
CA ASN A 199 -0.49 19.76 -13.12
C ASN A 199 -0.03 21.08 -12.49
N ARG A 200 1.07 20.99 -11.73
CA ARG A 200 2.19 21.93 -11.86
C ARG A 200 3.45 21.14 -12.23
N PHE A 201 3.49 20.67 -13.47
CA PHE A 201 4.75 20.41 -14.19
C PHE A 201 4.97 21.58 -15.15
#